data_AF-A0A942F744-F1
#
_entry.id   AF-A0A942F744-F1
#
_cell.length_a   1.000
_cell.length_b   1.000
_cell.length_c   1.000
_cell.angle_alpha   90.00
_cell.angle_beta   90.00
_cell.angle_gamma   90.00
#
_symmetry.space_group_name_H-M   'P 1'
#
loop_
_entity.id
_entity.type
_entity.pdbx_description
1 polymer ?
#
loop_
_entity_poly.entity_id
_entity_poly.type
_entity_poly.pdbx_seq_one_letter_code
_entity_poly.pdbx_strand_id
1 'polypeptide(L)'
;MKAYKVVYKHGHFIDVESGQRLIPVQGAEYTISAADKAFKSEDAKLKMGDALNSKDKAEHVEKEYGKGNYAKIMNTDEQLFFRVGNSRKAEGDENHQYIFVCTLLEDLYLYLLKGKKGDDVEDWRLEDCKCVLEKCLLGGLTLTEKIHAESLNKLFSQTVMFYFSMQRSGSANAFNTYFKYNPDMKITFEETTYLCYDGLAKARKDFVVTRRKK
;
A
#
# COMPACT_ATOMS: atom_id res chain seq x y z
N MET A 1 3.72 32.98 -21.90
CA MET A 1 2.80 31.92 -21.46
C MET A 1 2.25 31.21 -22.69
N LYS A 2 2.18 29.88 -22.68
CA LYS A 2 1.58 29.09 -23.76
C LYS A 2 0.31 28.43 -23.22
N ALA A 3 -0.81 28.64 -23.89
CA ALA A 3 -2.07 27.97 -23.57
C ALA A 3 -2.22 26.72 -24.43
N TYR A 4 -2.73 25.64 -23.85
CA TYR A 4 -3.04 24.40 -24.56
C TYR A 4 -4.55 24.14 -24.50
N LYS A 5 -5.14 23.81 -25.64
CA LYS A 5 -6.50 23.28 -25.68
C LYS A 5 -6.42 21.77 -25.52
N VAL A 6 -6.95 21.25 -24.41
CA VAL A 6 -6.75 19.85 -24.05
C VAL A 6 -8.05 19.06 -23.97
N VAL A 7 -7.95 17.75 -24.17
CA VAL A 7 -8.97 16.78 -23.77
C VAL A 7 -8.38 15.83 -22.73
N TYR A 8 -9.09 15.60 -21.63
CA TYR A 8 -8.68 14.64 -20.62
C TYR A 8 -9.22 13.24 -20.97
N LYS A 9 -8.34 12.31 -21.30
CA LYS A 9 -8.69 10.92 -21.64
C LYS A 9 -7.72 9.96 -20.99
N HIS A 10 -8.26 8.88 -20.41
CA HIS A 10 -7.47 7.80 -19.81
C HIS A 10 -6.40 8.26 -18.80
N GLY A 11 -6.67 9.31 -18.03
CA GLY A 11 -5.70 9.82 -17.05
C GLY A 11 -4.70 10.84 -17.59
N HIS A 12 -4.86 11.31 -18.83
CA HIS A 12 -3.89 12.18 -19.51
C HIS A 12 -4.55 13.40 -20.13
N PHE A 13 -3.86 14.54 -20.06
CA PHE A 13 -4.16 15.72 -20.88
C PHE A 13 -3.55 15.51 -22.27
N ILE A 14 -4.38 15.48 -23.29
CA ILE A 14 -3.99 15.35 -24.70
C ILE A 14 -4.26 16.69 -25.38
N ASP A 15 -3.24 17.29 -25.98
CA ASP A 15 -3.38 18.49 -26.78
C ASP A 15 -4.25 18.18 -28.02
N VAL A 16 -5.29 18.98 -28.22
CA VAL A 16 -6.26 18.79 -29.30
C VAL A 16 -5.63 19.05 -30.67
N GLU A 17 -4.66 19.95 -30.75
CA GLU A 17 -4.03 20.31 -32.02
C GLU A 17 -3.01 19.27 -32.48
N SER A 18 -2.06 18.91 -31.61
CA SER A 18 -1.00 17.95 -31.97
C SER A 18 -1.37 16.49 -31.75
N GLY A 19 -2.42 16.20 -30.97
CA GLY A 19 -2.74 14.85 -30.51
C GLY A 19 -1.72 14.29 -29.50
N GLN A 20 -0.77 15.10 -29.05
CA GLN A 20 0.29 14.66 -28.15
C GLN A 20 -0.13 14.77 -26.69
N ARG A 21 0.40 13.87 -25.86
CA ARG A 21 0.25 13.93 -24.41
C ARG A 21 1.05 15.11 -23.86
N LEU A 22 0.40 15.92 -23.03
CA LEU A 22 1.09 16.90 -22.20
C LEU A 22 1.55 16.24 -20.91
N ILE A 23 2.81 16.49 -20.55
CA ILE A 23 3.43 16.02 -19.32
C ILE A 23 3.71 17.27 -18.48
N PRO A 24 2.91 17.54 -17.42
CA PRO A 24 3.18 18.64 -16.52
C PRO A 24 4.52 18.40 -15.81
N VAL A 25 5.26 19.48 -15.63
CA VAL A 25 6.51 19.55 -14.87
C VAL A 25 6.16 19.59 -13.39
N GLN A 26 6.84 18.77 -12.61
CA GLN A 26 6.62 18.69 -11.17
C GLN A 26 6.99 20.03 -10.50
N GLY A 27 6.18 20.48 -9.55
CA GLY A 27 6.41 21.71 -8.78
C GLY A 27 6.01 23.01 -9.49
N ALA A 28 5.63 22.98 -10.76
CA ALA A 28 5.09 24.16 -11.45
C ALA A 28 3.60 24.39 -11.10
N GLU A 29 3.21 25.66 -11.03
CA GLU A 29 1.80 26.04 -10.88
C GLU A 29 1.09 26.03 -12.24
N TYR A 30 -0.12 25.48 -12.26
CA TYR A 30 -0.95 25.37 -13.46
C TYR A 30 -2.35 25.92 -13.20
N THR A 31 -2.88 26.66 -14.17
CA THR A 31 -4.29 27.06 -14.20
C THR A 31 -5.06 26.09 -15.11
N ILE A 32 -6.06 25.42 -14.57
CA ILE A 32 -6.98 24.56 -15.34
C ILE A 32 -8.35 25.20 -15.32
N SER A 33 -8.90 25.48 -16.50
CA SER A 33 -10.22 26.09 -16.65
C SER A 33 -11.11 25.20 -17.51
N ALA A 34 -12.29 24.86 -17.01
CA ALA A 34 -13.33 24.11 -17.74
C ALA A 34 -14.71 24.45 -17.17
N ALA A 35 -15.78 23.95 -17.80
CA ALA A 35 -17.13 24.05 -17.23
C ALA A 35 -17.21 23.25 -15.92
N ASP A 36 -18.00 23.69 -14.94
CA ASP A 36 -18.11 23.08 -13.60
C ASP A 36 -18.31 21.56 -13.65
N LYS A 37 -19.17 21.08 -14.56
CA LYS A 37 -19.46 19.65 -14.76
C LYS A 37 -18.27 18.80 -15.21
N ALA A 38 -17.19 19.42 -15.67
CA ALA A 38 -15.96 18.75 -16.07
C ALA A 38 -15.03 18.46 -14.89
N PHE A 39 -15.28 19.07 -13.74
CA PHE A 39 -14.57 18.78 -12.50
C PHE A 39 -15.42 17.89 -11.59
N LYS A 40 -14.78 16.92 -10.97
CA LYS A 40 -15.37 16.12 -9.90
C LYS A 40 -14.45 16.28 -8.69
N SER A 41 -15.04 16.70 -7.57
CA SER A 41 -14.34 16.81 -6.28
C SER A 41 -14.26 15.47 -5.54
N GLU A 42 -15.10 14.51 -5.92
CA GLU A 42 -15.12 13.17 -5.33
C GLU A 42 -14.46 12.17 -6.26
N ASP A 43 -13.41 11.49 -5.78
CA ASP A 43 -12.91 10.29 -6.44
C ASP A 43 -13.89 9.13 -6.16
N ALA A 44 -14.76 8.87 -7.14
CA ALA A 44 -15.78 7.83 -7.05
C ALA A 44 -15.21 6.41 -6.82
N LYS A 45 -13.89 6.22 -6.91
CA LYS A 45 -13.22 4.91 -6.84
C LYS A 45 -12.77 4.46 -5.44
N LEU A 46 -12.97 5.26 -4.39
CA LEU A 46 -12.47 4.94 -3.04
C LEU A 46 -13.57 4.60 -2.03
N LYS A 47 -14.73 4.12 -2.47
CA LYS A 47 -15.73 3.55 -1.54
C LYS A 47 -15.28 2.18 -1.08
N MET A 48 -14.50 2.13 0.01
CA MET A 48 -14.31 0.90 0.78
C MET A 48 -15.56 0.59 1.59
N GLY A 49 -15.94 -0.68 1.67
CA GLY A 49 -16.96 -1.11 2.63
C GLY A 49 -16.45 -0.98 4.07
N ASP A 50 -17.34 -1.10 5.05
CA ASP A 50 -17.01 -0.98 6.48
C ASP A 50 -15.99 -2.03 6.94
N ALA A 51 -15.06 -1.64 7.81
CA ALA A 51 -14.09 -2.56 8.38
C ALA A 51 -14.76 -3.54 9.35
N LEU A 52 -14.38 -4.81 9.25
CA LEU A 52 -14.82 -5.85 10.16
C LEU A 52 -14.12 -5.70 11.51
N ASN A 53 -14.88 -5.73 12.60
CA ASN A 53 -14.29 -5.84 13.93
C ASN A 53 -13.61 -7.21 14.10
N SER A 54 -12.80 -7.37 15.16
CA SER A 54 -12.03 -8.60 15.40
C SER A 54 -12.88 -9.88 15.48
N LYS A 55 -14.12 -9.80 15.99
CA LYS A 55 -15.02 -10.96 16.07
C LYS A 55 -15.51 -11.36 14.68
N ASP A 56 -16.06 -10.40 13.94
CA ASP A 56 -16.62 -10.65 12.61
C ASP A 56 -15.52 -11.07 11.62
N LYS A 57 -14.30 -10.51 11.75
CA LYS A 57 -13.14 -10.93 10.97
C LYS A 57 -12.73 -12.37 11.29
N ALA A 58 -12.71 -12.75 12.57
CA ALA A 58 -12.40 -14.13 12.96
C ALA A 58 -13.44 -15.13 12.43
N GLU A 59 -14.73 -14.79 12.50
CA GLU A 59 -15.83 -15.60 11.96
C GLU A 59 -15.74 -15.72 10.43
N HIS A 60 -15.42 -14.64 9.74
CA HIS A 60 -15.17 -14.63 8.30
C HIS A 60 -14.03 -15.58 7.92
N VAL A 61 -12.86 -15.44 8.56
CA VAL A 61 -11.68 -16.26 8.26
C VAL A 61 -11.92 -17.74 8.62
N GLU A 62 -12.61 -18.05 9.73
CA GLU A 62 -12.97 -19.44 10.04
C GLU A 62 -13.91 -20.03 8.99
N LYS A 63 -14.89 -19.25 8.51
CA LYS A 63 -15.83 -19.69 7.47
C LYS A 63 -15.12 -19.95 6.13
N GLU A 64 -14.19 -19.09 5.73
CA GLU A 64 -13.49 -19.21 4.44
C GLU A 64 -12.43 -20.33 4.44
N TYR A 65 -11.66 -20.48 5.53
CA TYR A 65 -10.50 -21.39 5.56
C TYR A 65 -10.70 -22.64 6.41
N GLY A 66 -11.71 -22.65 7.27
CA GLY A 66 -11.99 -23.72 8.22
C GLY A 66 -11.19 -23.62 9.51
N LYS A 67 -11.76 -24.17 10.58
CA LYS A 67 -11.16 -24.18 11.91
C LYS A 67 -9.78 -24.82 11.92
N GLY A 68 -8.80 -24.13 12.50
CA GLY A 68 -7.41 -24.60 12.63
C GLY A 68 -6.50 -24.36 11.42
N ASN A 69 -7.06 -23.82 10.32
CA ASN A 69 -6.34 -23.49 9.08
C ASN A 69 -6.02 -21.99 8.95
N TYR A 70 -6.11 -21.24 10.05
CA TYR A 70 -5.79 -19.82 10.07
C TYR A 70 -5.20 -19.43 11.43
N ALA A 71 -4.53 -18.28 11.47
CA ALA A 71 -3.95 -17.72 12.68
C ALA A 71 -3.88 -16.20 12.61
N LYS A 72 -4.34 -15.52 13.66
CA LYS A 72 -4.15 -14.08 13.79
C LYS A 72 -2.67 -13.78 14.02
N ILE A 73 -2.14 -12.78 13.31
CA ILE A 73 -0.74 -12.34 13.46
C ILE A 73 -0.59 -10.88 13.88
N MET A 74 -1.60 -10.05 13.64
CA MET A 74 -1.67 -8.66 14.10
C MET A 74 -3.11 -8.26 14.41
N ASN A 75 -3.29 -7.32 15.31
CA ASN A 75 -4.58 -6.75 15.69
C ASN A 75 -4.92 -5.52 14.84
N THR A 76 -6.20 -5.17 14.85
CA THR A 76 -6.68 -3.85 14.42
C THR A 76 -5.91 -2.74 15.15
N ASP A 77 -5.73 -1.59 14.49
CA ASP A 77 -4.97 -0.41 14.94
C ASP A 77 -3.45 -0.60 15.07
N GLU A 78 -2.93 -1.82 14.94
CA GLU A 78 -1.48 -2.00 14.83
C GLU A 78 -0.95 -1.41 13.53
N GLN A 79 0.30 -0.94 13.60
CA GLN A 79 0.92 -0.21 12.51
C GLN A 79 2.03 -1.03 11.84
N LEU A 80 2.12 -0.84 10.54
CA LEU A 80 3.20 -1.35 9.72
C LEU A 80 3.87 -0.18 9.01
N PHE A 81 5.12 -0.38 8.59
CA PHE A 81 5.79 0.54 7.68
C PHE A 81 6.37 -0.22 6.48
N PHE A 82 6.56 0.49 5.38
CA PHE A 82 7.17 -0.04 4.17
C PHE A 82 7.98 1.02 3.45
N ARG A 83 9.03 0.58 2.75
CA ARG A 83 9.89 1.43 1.94
C ARG A 83 9.44 1.45 0.49
N VAL A 84 9.44 2.65 -0.09
CA VAL A 84 9.34 2.86 -1.52
C VAL A 84 10.64 3.47 -2.04
N GLY A 85 11.39 2.74 -2.86
CA GLY A 85 12.52 3.28 -3.63
C GLY A 85 12.13 3.47 -5.09
N ASN A 86 12.44 4.63 -5.67
CA ASN A 86 12.17 4.94 -7.06
C ASN A 86 13.31 4.46 -7.95
N SER A 87 12.97 3.68 -8.99
CA SER A 87 13.96 3.16 -9.95
C SER A 87 14.39 4.18 -10.99
N ARG A 88 13.61 5.25 -11.17
CA ARG A 88 13.84 6.31 -12.15
C ARG A 88 13.89 7.65 -11.43
N LYS A 89 14.85 8.49 -11.83
CA LYS A 89 14.93 9.88 -11.36
C LYS A 89 13.82 10.69 -12.02
N ALA A 90 13.05 11.41 -11.21
CA ALA A 90 12.21 12.50 -11.68
C ALA A 90 12.90 13.82 -11.32
N GLU A 91 12.76 14.81 -12.20
CA GLU A 91 13.27 16.16 -11.93
C GLU A 91 12.53 16.75 -10.71
N GLY A 92 13.27 17.13 -9.66
CA GLY A 92 12.71 17.60 -8.38
C GLY A 92 12.47 16.53 -7.30
N ASP A 93 12.72 15.24 -7.56
CA ASP A 93 12.70 14.16 -6.55
C ASP A 93 14.14 13.82 -6.13
N GLU A 94 14.67 14.53 -5.13
CA GLU A 94 16.04 14.33 -4.63
C GLU A 94 16.18 13.13 -3.70
N ASN A 95 15.11 12.76 -2.98
CA ASN A 95 15.19 11.76 -1.91
C ASN A 95 15.19 10.32 -2.44
N HIS A 96 14.60 10.05 -3.62
CA HIS A 96 14.52 8.75 -4.31
C HIS A 96 13.99 7.57 -3.48
N GLN A 97 13.74 7.78 -2.20
CA GLN A 97 13.37 6.78 -1.21
C GLN A 97 12.43 7.42 -0.21
N TYR A 98 11.40 6.66 0.13
CA TYR A 98 10.33 7.08 0.99
C TYR A 98 10.03 5.93 1.96
N ILE A 99 9.72 6.26 3.20
CA ILE A 99 9.18 5.29 4.16
C ILE A 99 7.81 5.76 4.57
N PHE A 100 6.85 4.86 4.44
CA PHE A 100 5.46 5.11 4.76
C PHE A 100 5.03 4.29 5.95
N VAL A 101 4.12 4.85 6.75
CA VAL A 101 3.44 4.15 7.84
C VAL A 101 1.98 3.96 7.45
N CYS A 102 1.47 2.76 7.71
CA CYS A 102 0.06 2.43 7.57
C CYS A 102 -0.49 1.81 8.85
N THR A 103 -1.79 1.93 9.03
CA THR A 103 -2.54 1.36 10.14
C THR A 103 -3.49 0.29 9.62
N LEU A 104 -3.57 -0.83 10.33
CA LEU A 104 -4.56 -1.88 10.08
C LEU A 104 -5.93 -1.44 10.58
N LEU A 105 -6.95 -1.56 9.74
CA LEU A 105 -8.35 -1.29 10.11
C LEU A 105 -9.10 -2.58 10.49
N GLU A 106 -8.47 -3.74 10.30
CA GLU A 106 -8.97 -5.06 10.67
C GLU A 106 -7.82 -5.91 11.21
N ASP A 107 -8.14 -6.94 12.00
CA ASP A 107 -7.17 -7.95 12.40
C ASP A 107 -6.56 -8.64 11.17
N LEU A 108 -5.25 -8.84 11.18
CA LEU A 108 -4.52 -9.49 10.08
C LEU A 108 -4.27 -10.97 10.39
N TYR A 109 -4.60 -11.81 9.42
CA TYR A 109 -4.51 -13.26 9.55
C TYR A 109 -3.55 -13.88 8.53
N LEU A 110 -2.99 -15.02 8.92
CA LEU A 110 -2.47 -16.02 8.01
C LEU A 110 -3.51 -17.09 7.78
N TYR A 111 -3.57 -17.65 6.58
CA TYR A 111 -4.34 -18.84 6.26
C TYR A 111 -3.50 -19.90 5.55
N LEU A 112 -3.89 -21.15 5.73
CA LEU A 112 -3.26 -22.32 5.12
C LEU A 112 -3.84 -22.57 3.73
N LEU A 113 -2.98 -22.75 2.74
CA LEU A 113 -3.40 -23.13 1.39
C LEU A 113 -4.12 -24.49 1.39
N LYS A 114 -5.23 -24.58 0.63
CA LYS A 114 -6.05 -25.78 0.54
C LYS A 114 -5.23 -27.00 0.10
N GLY A 115 -5.38 -28.11 0.84
CA GLY A 115 -4.67 -29.37 0.56
C GLY A 115 -3.21 -29.41 1.03
N LYS A 116 -2.72 -28.36 1.71
CA LYS A 116 -1.41 -28.36 2.35
C LYS A 116 -1.49 -28.83 3.79
N LYS A 117 -0.36 -29.32 4.31
CA LYS A 117 -0.22 -29.72 5.72
C LYS A 117 0.05 -28.52 6.64
N GLY A 118 0.64 -27.46 6.09
CA GLY A 118 0.97 -26.25 6.85
C GLY A 118 2.27 -26.38 7.62
N ASP A 119 3.07 -27.39 7.30
CA ASP A 119 4.40 -27.55 7.86
C ASP A 119 5.33 -26.50 7.25
N ASP A 120 5.19 -26.14 5.98
CA ASP A 120 6.12 -25.22 5.32
C ASP A 120 5.65 -23.76 5.37
N VAL A 121 6.61 -22.84 5.50
CA VAL A 121 6.36 -21.39 5.50
C VAL A 121 5.62 -20.95 4.24
N GLU A 122 5.89 -21.60 3.11
CA GLU A 122 5.25 -21.31 1.82
C GLU A 122 3.85 -21.91 1.66
N ASP A 123 3.37 -22.69 2.64
CA ASP A 123 1.97 -23.14 2.67
C ASP A 123 1.03 -22.05 3.23
N TRP A 124 1.58 -21.01 3.87
CA TRP A 124 0.81 -19.96 4.54
C TRP A 124 0.81 -18.66 3.73
N ARG A 125 -0.37 -18.04 3.62
CA ARG A 125 -0.61 -16.77 2.91
C ARG A 125 -1.26 -15.75 3.85
N LEU A 126 -1.16 -14.47 3.49
CA LEU A 126 -1.85 -13.40 4.21
C LEU A 126 -3.28 -13.30 3.71
N GLU A 127 -4.18 -13.15 4.65
CA GLU A 127 -5.54 -12.76 4.39
C GLU A 127 -5.63 -11.29 3.99
N ASP A 128 -6.63 -10.95 3.17
CA ASP A 128 -6.92 -9.56 2.86
C ASP A 128 -7.33 -8.81 4.14
N CYS A 129 -6.86 -7.57 4.28
CA CYS A 129 -7.14 -6.75 5.45
C CYS A 129 -7.29 -5.29 5.02
N LYS A 130 -8.34 -4.65 5.53
CA LYS A 130 -8.49 -3.22 5.32
C LYS A 130 -7.41 -2.47 6.06
N CYS A 131 -6.79 -1.50 5.40
CA CYS A 131 -5.70 -0.71 5.93
C CYS A 131 -5.70 0.69 5.32
N VAL A 132 -5.00 1.61 5.97
CA VAL A 132 -4.91 3.01 5.54
C VAL A 132 -3.49 3.52 5.64
N LEU A 133 -3.07 4.28 4.63
CA LEU A 133 -1.82 5.03 4.63
C LEU A 133 -1.99 6.26 5.52
N GLU A 134 -1.21 6.35 6.60
CA GLU A 134 -1.34 7.44 7.58
C GLU A 134 -0.39 8.59 7.27
N LYS A 135 0.89 8.29 7.04
CA LYS A 135 1.93 9.31 6.87
C LYS A 135 3.13 8.80 6.08
N CYS A 136 3.83 9.74 5.46
CA CYS A 136 5.23 9.54 5.04
C CYS A 136 6.12 9.86 6.23
N LEU A 137 6.86 8.86 6.73
CA LEU A 137 7.77 9.01 7.85
C LEU A 137 9.10 9.63 7.42
N LEU A 138 9.67 9.17 6.30
CA LEU A 138 10.92 9.68 5.72
C LEU A 138 10.76 9.90 4.21
N GLY A 139 11.48 10.89 3.67
CA GLY A 139 11.47 11.24 2.24
C GLY A 139 10.75 12.56 1.92
N GLY A 140 10.13 13.20 2.92
CA GLY A 140 9.59 14.56 2.80
C GLY A 140 8.31 14.69 1.98
N LEU A 141 7.67 13.59 1.61
CA LEU A 141 6.40 13.63 0.87
C LEU A 141 5.25 13.98 1.82
N THR A 142 4.53 15.07 1.52
CA THR A 142 3.29 15.39 2.23
C THR A 142 2.14 14.63 1.59
N LEU A 143 1.43 13.82 2.39
CA LEU A 143 0.23 13.13 1.92
C LEU A 143 -0.92 14.13 1.82
N THR A 144 -1.49 14.26 0.63
CA THR A 144 -2.65 15.12 0.37
C THR A 144 -3.97 14.46 0.79
N GLU A 145 -4.00 13.12 0.83
CA GLU A 145 -5.18 12.34 1.21
C GLU A 145 -4.78 11.01 1.86
N LYS A 146 -5.71 10.44 2.64
CA LYS A 146 -5.55 9.09 3.19
C LYS A 146 -5.84 8.07 2.10
N ILE A 147 -4.88 7.18 1.84
CA ILE A 147 -5.07 6.08 0.88
C ILE A 147 -5.62 4.87 1.65
N HIS A 148 -6.86 4.50 1.36
CA HIS A 148 -7.50 3.32 1.92
C HIS A 148 -7.38 2.13 0.95
N ALA A 149 -7.11 0.94 1.47
CA ALA A 149 -6.98 -0.28 0.69
C ALA A 149 -7.58 -1.51 1.38
N GLU A 150 -7.99 -2.51 0.59
CA GLU A 150 -8.54 -3.79 1.05
C GLU A 150 -7.48 -4.86 1.34
N SER A 151 -6.22 -4.57 1.03
CA SER A 151 -5.08 -5.42 1.39
C SER A 151 -3.78 -4.63 1.40
N LEU A 152 -2.75 -5.14 2.08
CA LEU A 152 -1.43 -4.51 2.10
C LEU A 152 -0.82 -4.39 0.70
N ASN A 153 -0.93 -5.41 -0.15
CA ASN A 153 -0.43 -5.31 -1.52
C ASN A 153 -1.18 -4.24 -2.32
N LYS A 154 -2.49 -4.10 -2.10
CA LYS A 154 -3.30 -3.06 -2.75
C LYS A 154 -2.90 -1.67 -2.26
N LEU A 155 -2.62 -1.52 -0.96
CA LEU A 155 -2.15 -0.27 -0.36
C LEU A 155 -0.83 0.19 -1.00
N PHE A 156 0.13 -0.73 -1.11
CA PHE A 156 1.39 -0.45 -1.78
C PHE A 156 1.17 0.00 -3.22
N SER A 157 0.35 -0.76 -3.96
CA SER A 157 0.05 -0.48 -5.37
C SER A 157 -0.59 0.88 -5.56
N GLN A 158 -1.60 1.22 -4.75
CA GLN A 158 -2.26 2.52 -4.78
C GLN A 158 -1.32 3.65 -4.39
N THR A 159 -0.48 3.46 -3.36
CA THR A 159 0.53 4.46 -2.96
C THR A 159 1.48 4.75 -4.13
N VAL A 160 1.96 3.72 -4.83
CA VAL A 160 2.81 3.87 -6.00
C VAL A 160 2.07 4.53 -7.16
N MET A 161 0.84 4.12 -7.45
CA MET A 161 0.04 4.69 -8.53
C MET A 161 -0.26 6.17 -8.29
N PHE A 162 -0.50 6.55 -7.04
CA PHE A 162 -0.88 7.90 -6.68
C PHE A 162 0.32 8.85 -6.68
N TYR A 163 1.40 8.49 -5.99
CA TYR A 163 2.55 9.39 -5.78
C TYR A 163 3.73 9.16 -6.72
N PHE A 164 3.87 7.95 -7.27
CA PHE A 164 5.08 7.54 -7.99
C PHE A 164 4.74 6.93 -9.35
N SER A 165 3.65 7.39 -9.96
CA SER A 165 3.21 6.92 -11.27
C SER A 165 4.37 7.04 -12.27
N MET A 166 4.63 5.98 -13.03
CA MET A 166 5.73 5.87 -14.01
C MET A 166 7.17 5.78 -13.44
N GLN A 167 7.37 5.91 -12.12
CA GLN A 167 8.71 5.83 -11.51
C GLN A 167 9.08 4.40 -11.08
N ARG A 168 8.08 3.54 -10.85
CA ARG A 168 8.25 2.12 -10.48
C ARG A 168 6.97 1.29 -10.66
N SER A 169 7.10 -0.03 -10.53
CA SER A 169 5.95 -0.95 -10.45
C SER A 169 5.28 -0.88 -9.08
N GLY A 170 3.95 -1.01 -9.09
CA GLY A 170 3.10 -1.13 -7.90
C GLY A 170 2.91 -2.57 -7.39
N SER A 171 3.63 -3.55 -7.94
CA SER A 171 3.60 -4.92 -7.42
C SER A 171 4.50 -5.04 -6.19
N ALA A 172 4.00 -5.69 -5.14
CA ALA A 172 4.74 -5.99 -3.93
C ALA A 172 4.41 -7.39 -3.42
N ASN A 173 5.33 -7.95 -2.64
CA ASN A 173 5.06 -9.10 -1.79
C ASN A 173 4.99 -8.60 -0.35
N ALA A 174 3.81 -8.62 0.26
CA ALA A 174 3.59 -8.09 1.60
C ALA A 174 4.56 -8.64 2.65
N PHE A 175 4.94 -9.93 2.58
CA PHE A 175 5.87 -10.53 3.54
C PHE A 175 7.25 -9.87 3.56
N ASN A 176 7.74 -9.45 2.39
CA ASN A 176 9.06 -8.85 2.22
C ASN A 176 9.03 -7.32 2.20
N THR A 177 7.83 -6.74 2.24
CA THR A 177 7.61 -5.30 2.04
C THR A 177 7.27 -4.59 3.35
N TYR A 178 6.52 -5.26 4.23
CA TYR A 178 5.97 -4.65 5.44
C TYR A 178 6.69 -5.12 6.71
N PHE A 179 6.99 -4.15 7.56
CA PHE A 179 7.64 -4.32 8.86
C PHE A 179 6.75 -3.76 9.97
N LYS A 180 6.80 -4.36 11.16
CA LYS A 180 6.09 -3.86 12.33
C LYS A 180 6.62 -2.48 12.71
N TYR A 181 5.70 -1.55 12.91
CA TYR A 181 6.02 -0.19 13.34
C TYR A 181 5.68 0.00 14.82
N ASN A 182 6.59 0.65 15.54
CA ASN A 182 6.32 1.23 16.85
C ASN A 182 6.83 2.69 16.81
N PRO A 183 6.06 3.66 17.34
CA PRO A 183 6.45 5.07 17.38
C PRO A 183 7.86 5.35 17.91
N ASP A 184 8.36 4.54 18.85
CA ASP A 184 9.68 4.71 19.47
C ASP A 184 10.82 4.13 18.64
N MET A 185 10.53 3.48 17.51
CA MET A 185 11.55 2.91 16.63
C MET A 185 12.31 4.00 15.87
N LYS A 186 13.64 3.95 15.95
CA LYS A 186 14.50 4.70 15.04
C LYS A 186 14.53 4.00 13.68
N ILE A 187 13.85 4.57 12.70
CA ILE A 187 13.77 3.99 11.35
C ILE A 187 14.74 4.71 10.42
N THR A 188 15.50 3.93 9.64
CA THR A 188 16.43 4.45 8.64
C THR A 188 16.25 3.75 7.29
N PHE A 189 16.65 4.41 6.21
CA PHE A 189 16.63 3.81 4.86
C PHE A 189 17.58 2.61 4.75
N GLU A 190 18.72 2.68 5.42
CA GLU A 190 19.77 1.65 5.39
C GLU A 190 19.26 0.35 6.03
N GLU A 191 18.80 0.40 7.27
CA GLU A 191 18.31 -0.77 8.00
C GLU A 191 17.08 -1.39 7.33
N THR A 192 16.22 -0.58 6.70
CA THR A 192 15.07 -1.09 5.95
C THR A 192 15.51 -1.85 4.69
N THR A 193 16.60 -1.41 4.06
CA THR A 193 17.16 -2.07 2.86
C THR A 193 17.79 -3.42 3.21
N TYR A 194 18.41 -3.52 4.38
CA TYR A 194 19.04 -4.75 4.87
C TYR A 194 18.08 -5.67 5.65
N LEU A 195 16.78 -5.36 5.68
CA LEU A 195 15.74 -6.15 6.35
C LEU A 195 16.03 -6.35 7.86
N CYS A 196 16.59 -5.34 8.53
CA CYS A 196 16.97 -5.43 9.94
C CYS A 196 15.78 -5.38 10.92
N TYR A 197 14.57 -5.14 10.43
CA TYR A 197 13.37 -5.01 11.26
C TYR A 197 12.49 -6.26 11.22
N ASP A 198 11.64 -6.38 12.24
CA ASP A 198 10.68 -7.47 12.35
C ASP A 198 9.57 -7.35 11.30
N GLY A 199 9.78 -8.06 10.19
CA GLY A 199 8.87 -8.14 9.04
C GLY A 199 7.73 -9.16 9.20
N LEU A 200 6.73 -9.03 8.34
CA LEU A 200 5.67 -10.05 8.21
C LEU A 200 6.24 -11.42 7.80
N ALA A 201 7.34 -11.47 7.04
CA ALA A 201 8.05 -12.72 6.74
C ALA A 201 8.53 -13.45 8.01
N LYS A 202 9.08 -12.69 8.97
CA LYS A 202 9.52 -13.24 10.26
C LYS A 202 8.32 -13.73 11.08
N ALA A 203 7.26 -12.94 11.16
CA ALA A 203 6.03 -13.34 11.85
C ALA A 203 5.44 -14.66 11.30
N ARG A 204 5.41 -14.81 9.97
CA ARG A 204 4.99 -16.06 9.31
C ARG A 204 5.90 -17.23 9.69
N LYS A 205 7.22 -17.04 9.66
CA LYS A 205 8.20 -18.07 10.02
C LYS A 205 8.05 -18.52 11.48
N ASP A 206 7.95 -17.57 12.40
CA ASP A 206 7.84 -17.83 13.84
C ASP A 206 6.56 -18.59 14.17
N PHE A 207 5.44 -18.25 13.50
CA PHE A 207 4.19 -18.99 13.61
C PHE A 207 4.34 -20.46 13.20
N VAL A 208 4.91 -20.73 12.02
CA VAL A 208 5.09 -22.10 11.51
C VAL A 208 6.02 -22.92 12.41
N VAL A 209 7.13 -22.33 12.87
CA VAL A 209 8.05 -22.98 13.81
C VAL A 209 7.35 -23.34 15.12
N THR A 210 6.52 -22.44 15.64
CA THR A 210 5.75 -22.67 16.87
C THR A 210 4.71 -23.77 16.69
N ARG A 211 4.03 -23.81 15.53
CA ARG A 211 3.04 -24.84 15.19
C ARG A 211 3.66 -26.23 15.13
N ARG A 212 4.84 -26.39 14.51
CA ARG A 212 5.56 -27.67 14.41
C ARG A 212 5.97 -28.27 15.76
N LYS A 213 6.04 -27.44 16.82
CA LYS A 213 6.41 -27.89 18.17
C LYS A 213 5.21 -28.36 19.01
N LYS A 214 3.98 -28.13 18.55
CA LYS A 214 2.75 -28.57 19.19
C LYS A 214 2.32 -29.91 18.62
#